data_AF-A0A1Y3CRL6-F1
#
_entry.id   AF-A0A1Y3CRL6-F1
#
_cell.length_a   1.000
_cell.length_b   1.000
_cell.length_c   1.000
_cell.angle_alpha   90.00
_cell.angle_beta   90.00
_cell.angle_gamma   90.00
#
_symmetry.space_group_name_H-M   'P 1'
#
loop_
_entity.id
_entity.type
_entity.pdbx_description
1 polymer ?
#
loop_
_entity_poly.entity_id
_entity_poly.type
_entity_poly.pdbx_seq_one_letter_code
_entity_poly.pdbx_strand_id
1 'polypeptide(L)'
;MLKGFLVGLVVANGFEWVAHKYILHGTHRSGKPRYSPVPDSMKSHWEHHREVRKTTFHDHGYVEGISNWRTKNEIISLAVVAGAASVLFYPISKGMAAAAVYSACNYYYIHRRAHLEPDWAMKKIPWHYDHHMNSNQDANWCVTKPWFDYILGTRVISSQNLQEQNPLGIALPQSISKVLNFVAENYFPAKWVETMPKLEVKV
;
A
#
# COMPACT_ATOMS: atom_id res chain seq x y z
N MET A 1 -7.91 21.05 14.58
CA MET A 1 -7.27 19.74 14.85
C MET A 1 -7.76 18.65 13.87
N LEU A 2 -9.05 18.31 13.85
CA LEU A 2 -9.60 17.24 13.00
C LEU A 2 -9.38 17.45 11.48
N LYS A 3 -9.70 18.63 10.94
CA LYS A 3 -9.51 18.91 9.49
C LYS A 3 -8.06 18.66 9.05
N GLY A 4 -7.10 19.15 9.83
CA GLY A 4 -5.67 18.92 9.59
C GLY A 4 -5.29 17.45 9.69
N PHE A 5 -5.88 16.70 10.62
CA PHE A 5 -5.65 15.26 10.70
C PHE A 5 -6.13 14.53 9.44
N LEU A 6 -7.34 14.82 8.94
CA LEU A 6 -7.87 14.23 7.72
C LEU A 6 -7.01 14.55 6.49
N VAL A 7 -6.57 15.79 6.33
CA VAL A 7 -5.62 16.17 5.26
C VAL A 7 -4.30 15.41 5.43
N GLY A 8 -3.80 15.30 6.66
CA GLY A 8 -2.59 14.54 6.96
C GLY A 8 -2.67 13.07 6.60
N LEU A 9 -3.84 12.42 6.75
CA LEU A 9 -4.05 11.03 6.31
C LEU A 9 -3.91 10.88 4.79
N VAL A 10 -4.50 11.80 4.03
CA VAL A 10 -4.41 11.79 2.55
C VAL A 10 -2.95 12.01 2.11
N VAL A 11 -2.27 12.98 2.73
CA VAL A 11 -0.84 13.24 2.47
C VAL A 11 0.02 12.02 2.80
N ALA A 12 -0.24 11.35 3.92
CA ALA A 12 0.50 10.16 4.33
C ALA A 12 0.29 8.98 3.36
N ASN A 13 -0.93 8.76 2.86
CA ASN A 13 -1.18 7.71 1.86
C ASN A 13 -0.53 8.03 0.51
N GLY A 14 -0.49 9.30 0.11
CA GLY A 14 0.28 9.73 -1.06
C GLY A 14 1.79 9.52 -0.88
N PHE A 15 2.32 9.83 0.30
CA PHE A 15 3.72 9.55 0.63
C PHE A 15 4.01 8.05 0.63
N GLU A 16 3.11 7.24 1.20
CA GLU A 16 3.20 5.77 1.19
C GLU A 16 3.39 5.25 -0.25
N TRP A 17 2.55 5.70 -1.19
CA TRP A 17 2.68 5.36 -2.61
C TRP A 17 4.05 5.76 -3.19
N VAL A 18 4.49 7.00 -2.94
CA VAL A 18 5.77 7.52 -3.46
C VAL A 18 6.96 6.75 -2.88
N ALA A 19 6.99 6.55 -1.57
CA ALA A 19 8.05 5.84 -0.89
C ALA A 19 8.11 4.38 -1.33
N HIS A 20 6.96 3.70 -1.40
CA HIS A 20 6.92 2.30 -1.80
C HIS A 20 7.41 2.12 -3.24
N LYS A 21 6.98 2.98 -4.18
CA LYS A 21 7.41 2.91 -5.58
C LYS A 21 8.88 3.29 -5.78
N TYR A 22 9.31 4.45 -5.28
CA TYR A 22 10.60 5.03 -5.66
C TYR A 22 11.73 4.77 -4.66
N ILE A 23 11.41 4.51 -3.39
CA ILE A 23 12.41 4.21 -2.36
C ILE A 23 12.51 2.70 -2.14
N LEU A 24 11.38 2.01 -1.95
CA LEU A 24 11.38 0.59 -1.59
C LEU A 24 11.53 -0.33 -2.81
N HIS A 25 10.78 -0.10 -3.89
CA HIS A 25 10.98 -0.82 -5.15
C HIS A 25 12.13 -0.24 -5.99
N GLY A 26 12.31 1.08 -5.91
CA GLY A 26 13.34 1.78 -6.67
C GLY A 26 12.92 2.06 -8.12
N THR A 27 13.55 3.08 -8.70
CA THR A 27 13.27 3.54 -10.06
C THR A 27 13.99 2.65 -11.09
N HIS A 28 13.25 2.13 -12.06
CA HIS A 28 13.81 1.38 -13.18
C HIS A 28 14.74 2.25 -14.03
N ARG A 29 15.85 1.68 -14.49
CA ARG A 29 16.83 2.34 -15.36
C ARG A 29 17.26 1.36 -16.44
N SER A 30 17.06 1.72 -17.71
CA SER A 30 17.42 0.83 -18.83
C SER A 30 18.90 0.43 -18.76
N GLY A 31 19.15 -0.89 -18.81
CA GLY A 31 20.50 -1.47 -18.74
C GLY A 31 21.22 -1.33 -17.39
N LYS A 32 20.53 -0.89 -16.32
CA LYS A 32 21.12 -0.71 -14.99
C LYS A 32 20.23 -1.30 -13.89
N PRO A 33 20.79 -1.64 -12.72
CA PRO A 33 19.98 -1.96 -11.55
C PRO A 33 19.04 -0.80 -11.17
N ARG A 34 17.94 -1.12 -10.47
CA ARG A 34 17.04 -0.09 -9.92
C ARG A 34 17.79 0.87 -9.00
N TYR A 35 17.35 2.13 -8.98
CA TYR A 35 17.91 3.17 -8.12
C TYR A 35 16.97 3.48 -6.96
N SER A 36 17.52 3.57 -5.75
CA SER A 36 16.84 4.12 -4.59
C SER A 36 17.78 5.08 -3.86
N PRO A 37 17.29 6.22 -3.35
CA PRO A 37 18.06 7.09 -2.46
C PRO A 37 18.32 6.45 -1.09
N VAL A 38 17.65 5.34 -0.74
CA VAL A 38 17.84 4.59 0.51
C VAL A 38 18.08 3.11 0.17
N PRO A 39 19.29 2.73 -0.27
CA PRO A 39 19.57 1.39 -0.80
C PRO A 39 19.26 0.24 0.16
N ASP A 40 19.50 0.42 1.46
CA ASP A 40 19.22 -0.61 2.47
C ASP A 40 17.72 -0.89 2.62
N SER A 41 16.87 0.15 2.56
CA SER A 41 15.42 -0.02 2.56
C SER A 41 14.92 -0.70 1.28
N MET A 42 15.52 -0.38 0.13
CA MET A 42 15.22 -1.11 -1.12
C MET A 42 15.62 -2.59 -1.01
N LYS A 43 16.83 -2.88 -0.52
CA LYS A 43 17.31 -4.25 -0.31
C LYS A 43 16.39 -5.03 0.63
N SER A 44 16.07 -4.44 1.78
CA SER A 44 15.15 -5.02 2.78
C SER A 44 13.80 -5.36 2.16
N HIS A 45 13.28 -4.46 1.34
CA HIS A 45 11.97 -4.62 0.70
C HIS A 45 11.95 -5.73 -0.35
N TRP A 46 12.97 -5.81 -1.21
CA TRP A 46 13.07 -6.88 -2.20
C TRP A 46 13.31 -8.26 -1.57
N GLU A 47 14.06 -8.34 -0.47
CA GLU A 47 14.19 -9.57 0.32
C GLU A 47 12.85 -10.02 0.90
N HIS A 48 12.09 -9.08 1.47
CA HIS A 48 10.73 -9.31 1.93
C HIS A 48 9.82 -9.85 0.81
N HIS A 49 9.77 -9.20 -0.36
CA HIS A 49 9.01 -9.68 -1.52
C HIS A 49 9.39 -11.10 -1.95
N ARG A 50 10.70 -11.39 -1.98
CA ARG A 50 11.20 -12.70 -2.39
C ARG A 50 10.79 -13.79 -1.41
N GLU A 51 10.79 -13.50 -0.12
CA GLU A 51 10.35 -14.42 0.93
C GLU A 51 8.84 -14.68 0.83
N VAL A 52 8.04 -13.62 0.91
CA VAL A 52 6.57 -13.63 0.88
C VAL A 52 6.01 -14.42 -0.31
N ARG A 53 6.62 -14.34 -1.49
CA ARG A 53 6.19 -15.11 -2.67
C ARG A 53 6.46 -16.61 -2.56
N LYS A 54 7.41 -17.03 -1.71
CA LYS A 54 7.79 -18.44 -1.50
C LYS A 54 7.07 -19.08 -0.31
N THR A 55 6.47 -18.26 0.52
CA THR A 55 5.85 -18.64 1.81
C THR A 55 4.36 -18.32 1.82
N THR A 56 3.72 -18.29 0.65
CA THR A 56 2.26 -18.07 0.53
C THR A 56 1.80 -16.82 1.27
N PHE A 57 2.52 -15.72 1.06
CA PHE A 57 2.30 -14.40 1.64
C PHE A 57 2.76 -14.19 3.10
N HIS A 58 3.37 -15.20 3.74
CA HIS A 58 3.94 -15.05 5.08
C HIS A 58 5.32 -14.39 5.09
N ASP A 59 5.68 -13.69 6.17
CA ASP A 59 7.05 -13.19 6.38
C ASP A 59 7.56 -13.57 7.78
N HIS A 60 8.58 -14.43 7.82
CA HIS A 60 9.21 -14.89 9.06
C HIS A 60 9.98 -13.78 9.79
N GLY A 61 10.44 -12.75 9.07
CA GLY A 61 11.05 -11.56 9.67
C GLY A 61 10.11 -10.85 10.65
N TYR A 62 8.80 -10.90 10.44
CA TYR A 62 7.82 -10.36 11.39
C TYR A 62 7.57 -11.26 12.61
N VAL A 63 7.84 -12.56 12.49
CA VAL A 63 7.81 -13.53 13.60
C VAL A 63 9.02 -13.29 14.51
N GLU A 64 10.20 -13.15 13.91
CA GLU A 64 11.44 -12.77 14.61
C GLU A 64 11.34 -11.38 15.25
N GLY A 65 10.59 -10.46 14.64
CA GLY A 65 10.37 -9.12 15.16
C GLY A 65 11.65 -8.28 15.08
N ILE A 66 11.95 -7.50 16.11
CA ILE A 66 13.07 -6.53 16.09
C ILE A 66 14.47 -7.15 16.03
N SER A 67 14.59 -8.46 16.26
CA SER A 67 15.86 -9.19 16.06
C SER A 67 16.17 -9.38 14.58
N ASN A 68 15.14 -9.40 13.72
CA ASN A 68 15.31 -9.42 12.28
C ASN A 68 15.68 -8.02 11.77
N TRP A 69 16.71 -7.96 10.93
CA TRP A 69 17.22 -6.70 10.43
C TRP A 69 16.22 -5.94 9.54
N ARG A 70 15.38 -6.64 8.75
CA ARG A 70 14.39 -6.03 7.87
C ARG A 70 13.29 -5.34 8.68
N THR A 71 12.75 -6.04 9.68
CA THR A 71 11.76 -5.50 10.62
C THR A 71 12.32 -4.30 11.38
N LYS A 72 13.56 -4.39 11.86
CA LYS A 72 14.25 -3.27 12.51
C LYS A 72 14.41 -2.07 11.56
N ASN A 73 14.81 -2.32 10.31
CA ASN A 73 14.99 -1.28 9.29
C ASN A 73 13.67 -0.56 8.98
N GLU A 74 12.56 -1.30 8.85
CA GLU A 74 11.22 -0.73 8.65
C GLU A 74 10.82 0.17 9.82
N ILE A 75 10.93 -0.31 11.07
CA ILE A 75 10.57 0.46 12.27
C ILE A 75 11.39 1.76 12.35
N ILE A 76 12.71 1.68 12.14
CA ILE A 76 13.59 2.86 12.17
C ILE A 76 13.22 3.83 11.04
N SER A 77 13.00 3.34 9.82
CA SER A 77 12.63 4.16 8.67
C SER A 77 11.31 4.90 8.92
N LEU A 78 10.30 4.20 9.46
CA LEU A 78 9.01 4.79 9.82
C LEU A 78 9.14 5.83 10.94
N ALA A 79 9.97 5.57 11.97
CA ALA A 79 10.23 6.53 13.03
C ALA A 79 10.90 7.80 12.51
N VAL A 80 11.89 7.67 11.61
CA VAL A 80 12.57 8.80 10.97
C VAL A 80 11.59 9.64 10.14
N VAL A 81 10.80 9.00 9.27
CA VAL A 81 9.83 9.70 8.41
C VAL A 81 8.74 10.37 9.25
N ALA A 82 8.17 9.65 10.22
CA ALA A 82 7.15 10.21 11.11
C ALA A 82 7.69 11.40 11.89
N GLY A 83 8.89 11.29 12.47
CA GLY A 83 9.54 12.37 13.19
C GLY A 83 9.79 13.60 12.32
N ALA A 84 10.38 13.41 11.14
CA ALA A 84 10.64 14.49 10.20
C ALA A 84 9.35 15.17 9.72
N ALA A 85 8.34 14.40 9.34
CA ALA A 85 7.05 14.91 8.92
C ALA A 85 6.32 15.64 10.05
N SER A 86 6.35 15.10 11.28
CA SER A 86 5.76 15.76 12.44
C SER A 86 6.44 17.08 12.76
N VAL A 87 7.78 17.17 12.72
CA VAL A 87 8.51 18.45 12.91
C VAL A 87 8.11 19.46 11.84
N LEU A 88 8.04 19.04 10.57
CA LEU A 88 7.64 19.91 9.47
C LEU A 88 6.20 20.40 9.61
N PHE A 89 5.28 19.53 10.00
CA PHE A 89 3.85 19.86 10.08
C PHE A 89 3.45 20.54 11.38
N TYR A 90 4.17 20.36 12.49
CA TYR A 90 3.79 20.90 13.79
C TYR A 90 3.48 22.41 13.80
N PRO A 91 4.32 23.29 13.21
CA PRO A 91 4.03 24.73 13.20
C PRO A 91 2.81 25.11 12.34
N ILE A 92 2.46 24.28 11.35
CA ILE A 92 1.36 24.55 10.41
C ILE A 92 0.04 23.94 10.93
N SER A 93 0.09 22.71 11.40
CA SER A 93 -1.06 21.92 11.81
C SER A 93 -0.65 20.77 12.72
N LYS A 94 -0.97 20.92 14.02
CA LYS A 94 -0.85 19.84 15.01
C LYS A 94 -1.63 18.58 14.60
N GLY A 95 -2.72 18.74 13.85
CA GLY A 95 -3.49 17.62 13.31
C GLY A 95 -2.72 16.82 12.26
N MET A 96 -1.99 17.48 11.37
CA MET A 96 -1.14 16.80 10.38
C MET A 96 0.07 16.14 11.03
N ALA A 97 0.67 16.79 12.04
CA ALA A 97 1.74 16.17 12.82
C ALA A 97 1.28 14.89 13.54
N ALA A 98 0.06 14.89 14.10
CA ALA A 98 -0.54 13.69 14.68
C ALA A 98 -0.88 12.62 13.63
N ALA A 99 -1.36 13.02 12.45
CA ALA A 99 -1.61 12.10 11.34
C ALA A 99 -0.33 11.41 10.86
N ALA A 100 0.81 12.10 10.82
CA ALA A 100 2.09 11.49 10.44
C ALA A 100 2.49 10.34 11.38
N VAL A 101 2.40 10.55 12.70
CA VAL A 101 2.67 9.51 13.71
C VAL A 101 1.67 8.38 13.59
N TYR A 102 0.36 8.70 13.53
CA TYR A 102 -0.70 7.71 13.39
C TYR A 102 -0.48 6.83 12.15
N SER A 103 -0.20 7.44 10.99
CA SER A 103 -0.03 6.71 9.73
C SER A 103 1.19 5.80 9.76
N ALA A 104 2.30 6.20 10.37
CA ALA A 104 3.47 5.33 10.51
C ALA A 104 3.17 4.11 11.40
N CYS A 105 2.52 4.32 12.55
CA CYS A 105 2.08 3.22 13.42
C CYS A 105 1.07 2.29 12.73
N ASN A 106 0.09 2.87 12.03
CA ASN A 106 -0.93 2.13 11.31
C ASN A 106 -0.32 1.34 10.14
N TYR A 107 0.62 1.93 9.40
CA TYR A 107 1.36 1.25 8.33
C TYR A 107 2.06 0.01 8.87
N TYR A 108 2.90 0.15 9.91
CA TYR A 108 3.62 -0.98 10.48
C TYR A 108 2.67 -2.07 10.99
N TYR A 109 1.62 -1.68 11.71
CA TYR A 109 0.63 -2.64 12.23
C TYR A 109 -0.06 -3.41 11.10
N ILE A 110 -0.58 -2.70 10.09
CA ILE A 110 -1.32 -3.32 8.97
C ILE A 110 -0.39 -4.20 8.14
N HIS A 111 0.81 -3.70 7.81
CA HIS A 111 1.80 -4.42 7.03
C HIS A 111 2.23 -5.71 7.74
N ARG A 112 2.68 -5.60 8.99
CA ARG A 112 3.06 -6.75 9.82
C ARG A 112 1.91 -7.75 9.95
N ARG A 113 0.70 -7.28 10.26
CA ARG A 113 -0.46 -8.15 10.41
C ARG A 113 -0.78 -8.89 9.12
N ALA A 114 -0.67 -8.23 7.97
CA ALA A 114 -0.98 -8.83 6.68
C ALA A 114 -0.14 -10.09 6.42
N HIS A 115 1.14 -10.05 6.80
CA HIS A 115 2.08 -11.15 6.60
C HIS A 115 2.09 -12.17 7.74
N LEU A 116 1.46 -11.88 8.87
CA LEU A 116 1.20 -12.86 9.94
C LEU A 116 -0.15 -13.56 9.76
N GLU A 117 -1.12 -12.88 9.15
CA GLU A 117 -2.49 -13.35 8.90
C GLU A 117 -2.88 -13.16 7.41
N PRO A 118 -2.34 -13.95 6.46
CA PRO A 118 -2.65 -13.79 5.03
C PRO A 118 -4.15 -13.83 4.69
N ASP A 119 -4.92 -14.71 5.33
CA ASP A 119 -6.38 -14.78 5.14
C ASP A 119 -7.09 -13.48 5.52
N TRP A 120 -6.58 -12.79 6.53
CA TRP A 120 -7.07 -11.46 6.90
C TRP A 120 -6.66 -10.43 5.84
N ALA A 121 -5.42 -10.49 5.35
CA ALA A 121 -4.91 -9.57 4.35
C ALA A 121 -5.70 -9.64 3.04
N MET A 122 -5.95 -10.85 2.53
CA MET A 122 -6.75 -11.08 1.32
C MET A 122 -8.16 -10.50 1.44
N LYS A 123 -8.73 -10.44 2.65
CA LYS A 123 -10.09 -9.91 2.87
C LYS A 123 -10.11 -8.41 3.15
N LYS A 124 -9.08 -7.87 3.79
CA LYS A 124 -9.08 -6.49 4.31
C LYS A 124 -8.25 -5.52 3.50
N ILE A 125 -7.15 -5.98 2.91
CA ILE A 125 -6.23 -5.20 2.11
C ILE A 125 -5.81 -5.98 0.84
N PRO A 126 -6.76 -6.49 0.04
CA PRO A 126 -6.44 -7.38 -1.08
C PRO A 126 -5.49 -6.74 -2.10
N TRP A 127 -5.47 -5.42 -2.23
CA TRP A 127 -4.49 -4.70 -3.06
C TRP A 127 -3.04 -4.93 -2.62
N HIS A 128 -2.77 -5.06 -1.31
CA HIS A 128 -1.44 -5.39 -0.80
C HIS A 128 -1.11 -6.86 -1.06
N TYR A 129 -2.11 -7.74 -0.98
CA TYR A 129 -1.92 -9.12 -1.43
C TYR A 129 -1.56 -9.19 -2.91
N ASP A 130 -2.30 -8.49 -3.77
CA ASP A 130 -2.01 -8.35 -5.19
C ASP A 130 -0.60 -7.81 -5.41
N HIS A 131 -0.17 -6.79 -4.66
CA HIS A 131 1.17 -6.22 -4.78
C HIS A 131 2.30 -7.27 -4.69
N HIS A 132 2.19 -8.23 -3.78
CA HIS A 132 3.20 -9.28 -3.65
C HIS A 132 2.99 -10.44 -4.64
N MET A 133 1.73 -10.87 -4.79
CA MET A 133 1.40 -12.18 -5.37
C MET A 133 1.03 -12.11 -6.85
N ASN A 134 0.73 -10.92 -7.37
CA ASN A 134 0.48 -10.71 -8.79
C ASN A 134 1.77 -10.91 -9.62
N SER A 135 1.62 -11.21 -10.91
CA SER A 135 2.72 -11.23 -11.87
C SER A 135 3.31 -9.83 -12.10
N ASN A 136 2.48 -8.79 -12.02
CA ASN A 136 2.94 -7.41 -12.09
C ASN A 136 3.37 -6.88 -10.71
N GLN A 137 4.69 -6.84 -10.48
CA GLN A 137 5.28 -6.29 -9.25
C GLN A 137 5.43 -4.76 -9.26
N ASP A 138 5.16 -4.10 -10.39
CA ASP A 138 5.21 -2.64 -10.54
C ASP A 138 3.80 -2.01 -10.48
N ALA A 139 2.98 -2.44 -9.52
CA ALA A 139 1.61 -1.99 -9.30
C ALA A 139 1.20 -2.10 -7.83
N ASN A 140 0.06 -1.51 -7.45
CA ASN A 140 -0.52 -1.60 -6.10
C ASN A 140 0.45 -1.13 -4.99
N TRP A 141 0.92 0.11 -5.06
CA TRP A 141 1.96 0.64 -4.18
C TRP A 141 1.48 1.01 -2.78
N CYS A 142 0.18 1.18 -2.57
CA CYS A 142 -0.33 1.44 -1.23
C CYS A 142 -0.51 0.12 -0.46
N VAL A 143 -0.13 0.12 0.81
CA VAL A 143 -0.36 -0.95 1.79
C VAL A 143 -1.64 -0.70 2.57
N THR A 144 -1.85 0.51 3.10
CA THR A 144 -2.91 0.77 4.10
C THR A 144 -4.28 1.05 3.48
N LYS A 145 -4.30 1.81 2.38
CA LYS A 145 -5.49 2.19 1.62
C LYS A 145 -5.12 2.37 0.14
N PRO A 146 -5.91 1.89 -0.82
CA PRO A 146 -5.53 1.90 -2.24
C PRO A 146 -5.75 3.27 -2.92
N TRP A 147 -5.91 4.36 -2.17
CA TRP A 147 -6.43 5.63 -2.74
C TRP A 147 -5.51 6.17 -3.83
N PHE A 148 -4.21 6.25 -3.58
CA PHE A 148 -3.26 6.73 -4.59
C PHE A 148 -3.01 5.71 -5.70
N ASP A 149 -3.29 4.43 -5.49
CA ASP A 149 -3.30 3.46 -6.59
C ASP A 149 -4.44 3.68 -7.57
N TYR A 150 -5.61 4.07 -7.08
CA TYR A 150 -6.71 4.50 -7.94
C TYR A 150 -6.40 5.84 -8.61
N ILE A 151 -6.04 6.86 -7.83
CA ILE A 151 -5.80 8.23 -8.33
C ILE A 151 -4.70 8.24 -9.41
N LEU A 152 -3.64 7.45 -9.24
CA LEU A 152 -2.49 7.40 -10.16
C LEU A 152 -2.54 6.21 -11.13
N GLY A 153 -3.65 5.46 -11.18
CA GLY A 153 -3.87 4.40 -12.16
C GLY A 153 -2.92 3.20 -12.04
N THR A 154 -2.46 2.89 -10.82
CA THR A 154 -1.59 1.76 -10.49
C THR A 154 -2.30 0.61 -9.78
N ARG A 155 -3.61 0.71 -9.52
CA ARG A 155 -4.42 -0.43 -9.05
C ARG A 155 -4.54 -1.49 -10.14
N VAL A 156 -4.04 -2.70 -9.88
CA VAL A 156 -4.13 -3.88 -10.75
C VAL A 156 -4.68 -5.07 -9.93
N ILE A 157 -5.90 -5.47 -10.25
CA ILE A 157 -6.63 -6.56 -9.58
C ILE A 157 -6.29 -7.89 -10.26
N SER A 158 -5.86 -8.90 -9.49
CA SER A 158 -5.52 -10.20 -10.07
C SER A 158 -6.74 -11.10 -10.31
N SER A 159 -7.76 -11.01 -9.47
CA SER A 159 -8.96 -11.85 -9.56
C SER A 159 -10.15 -11.21 -8.83
N GLN A 160 -11.38 -11.62 -9.18
CA GLN A 160 -12.60 -11.01 -8.65
C GLN A 160 -12.71 -11.08 -7.12
N ASN A 161 -12.20 -12.15 -6.51
CA ASN A 161 -12.17 -12.33 -5.05
C ASN A 161 -11.13 -11.45 -4.34
N LEU A 162 -10.21 -10.83 -5.08
CA LEU A 162 -9.21 -9.87 -4.60
C LEU A 162 -9.59 -8.42 -4.97
N GLN A 163 -10.82 -8.18 -5.40
CA GLN A 163 -11.36 -6.84 -5.51
C GLN A 163 -11.94 -6.39 -4.17
N GLU A 164 -11.50 -5.23 -3.70
CA GLU A 164 -12.08 -4.53 -2.55
C GLU A 164 -13.52 -4.07 -2.82
N GLN A 165 -14.32 -3.96 -1.76
CA GLN A 165 -15.75 -3.60 -1.89
C GLN A 165 -15.98 -2.21 -2.51
N ASN A 166 -15.05 -1.29 -2.29
CA ASN A 166 -15.06 0.07 -2.81
C ASN A 166 -13.63 0.64 -2.83
N PRO A 167 -13.34 1.67 -3.67
CA PRO A 167 -12.01 2.26 -3.80
C PRO A 167 -11.47 2.95 -2.54
N LEU A 168 -12.31 3.18 -1.52
CA LEU A 168 -11.85 3.72 -0.24
C LEU A 168 -11.24 2.65 0.68
N GLY A 169 -11.40 1.36 0.37
CA GLY A 169 -10.83 0.27 1.15
C GLY A 169 -11.34 0.22 2.59
N ILE A 170 -12.61 0.56 2.81
CA ILE A 170 -13.29 0.54 4.12
C ILE A 170 -14.68 -0.08 4.00
N ALA A 171 -15.21 -0.61 5.10
CA ALA A 171 -16.57 -1.14 5.12
C ALA A 171 -17.59 0.00 5.01
N LEU A 172 -18.47 -0.07 4.01
CA LEU A 172 -19.52 0.91 3.76
C LEU A 172 -20.83 0.20 3.38
N PRO A 173 -22.00 0.83 3.60
CA PRO A 173 -23.26 0.36 3.06
C PRO A 173 -23.18 0.10 1.55
N GLN A 174 -23.85 -0.95 1.08
CA GLN A 174 -23.77 -1.38 -0.32
C GLN A 174 -24.19 -0.29 -1.31
N SER A 175 -25.15 0.57 -0.94
CA SER A 175 -25.58 1.71 -1.76
C SER A 175 -24.45 2.71 -2.00
N ILE A 176 -23.66 3.02 -0.97
CA ILE A 176 -22.52 3.94 -1.07
C ILE A 176 -21.39 3.29 -1.86
N SER A 177 -21.07 2.03 -1.59
CA SER A 177 -20.04 1.28 -2.34
C SER A 177 -20.35 1.24 -3.84
N LYS A 178 -21.60 1.02 -4.24
CA LYS A 178 -22.02 1.04 -5.66
C LYS A 178 -21.75 2.40 -6.33
N VAL A 179 -22.07 3.50 -5.65
CA VAL A 179 -21.82 4.85 -6.20
C VAL A 179 -20.32 5.10 -6.34
N LEU A 180 -19.52 4.75 -5.32
CA LEU A 180 -18.07 4.92 -5.36
C LEU A 180 -17.42 4.08 -6.47
N ASN A 181 -17.88 2.83 -6.65
CA ASN A 181 -17.39 1.96 -7.73
C ASN A 181 -17.74 2.54 -9.10
N PHE A 182 -18.97 3.00 -9.30
CA PHE A 182 -19.36 3.65 -10.55
C PHE A 182 -18.46 4.85 -10.87
N VAL A 183 -18.18 5.72 -9.88
CA VAL A 183 -17.28 6.87 -10.07
C VAL A 183 -15.85 6.40 -10.40
N ALA A 184 -15.32 5.43 -9.66
CA ALA A 184 -13.98 4.91 -9.92
C ALA A 184 -13.86 4.29 -11.31
N GLU A 185 -14.83 3.49 -11.75
CA GLU A 185 -14.83 2.87 -13.08
C GLU A 185 -14.81 3.88 -14.22
N ASN A 186 -15.42 5.07 -14.03
CA ASN A 186 -15.47 6.10 -15.06
C ASN A 186 -14.26 7.05 -15.07
N TYR A 187 -13.69 7.35 -13.90
CA TYR A 187 -12.66 8.40 -13.76
C TYR A 187 -11.29 7.88 -13.31
N PHE A 188 -11.26 6.80 -12.55
CA PHE A 188 -10.04 6.21 -11.97
C PHE A 188 -10.08 4.69 -12.09
N PRO A 189 -10.19 4.10 -13.30
CA PRO A 189 -10.45 2.68 -13.44
C PRO A 189 -9.26 1.84 -12.96
N ALA A 190 -9.55 0.80 -12.18
CA ALA A 190 -8.58 -0.25 -11.89
C ALA A 190 -8.32 -1.11 -13.15
N LYS A 191 -7.11 -1.65 -13.25
CA LYS A 191 -6.72 -2.58 -14.31
C LYS A 191 -6.89 -4.02 -13.83
N TRP A 192 -6.98 -4.95 -14.77
CA TRP A 192 -7.06 -6.38 -14.50
C TRP A 192 -5.89 -7.10 -15.17
N VAL A 193 -5.35 -8.13 -14.52
CA VAL A 193 -4.25 -8.96 -15.07
C VAL A 193 -4.73 -9.76 -16.28
N GLU A 194 -5.93 -10.31 -16.18
CA GLU A 194 -6.63 -10.94 -17.30
C GLU A 194 -7.82 -10.06 -17.66
N THR A 195 -7.86 -9.55 -18.88
CA THR A 195 -9.08 -8.97 -19.42
C THR A 195 -10.12 -10.09 -19.49
N MET A 196 -11.05 -10.14 -18.54
CA MET A 196 -12.25 -10.94 -18.73
C MET A 196 -12.87 -10.53 -20.07
N PRO A 197 -13.17 -11.46 -20.98
CA PRO A 197 -13.96 -11.12 -22.16
C PRO A 197 -15.23 -10.44 -21.66
N LYS A 198 -15.54 -9.25 -22.18
CA LYS A 198 -16.85 -8.65 -21.94
C LYS A 198 -17.87 -9.72 -22.31
N LEU A 199 -18.67 -10.17 -21.34
CA LEU A 199 -19.83 -11.00 -21.63
C LEU A 199 -20.73 -10.15 -22.53
N GLU A 200 -20.69 -10.42 -23.83
CA GLU A 200 -21.71 -9.97 -24.76
C GLU A 200 -23.01 -10.62 -24.28
N VAL A 201 -23.83 -9.83 -23.59
CA VAL A 201 -25.23 -10.16 -23.41
C VAL A 201 -25.83 -10.08 -24.80
N LYS A 202 -25.90 -11.23 -25.48
CA LYS A 202 -26.76 -11.39 -26.65
C LYS A 202 -28.20 -11.21 -26.17
N VAL A 203 -28.77 -10.07 -26.51
CA VAL A 203 -30.21 -9.79 -26.43
C VAL A 203 -30.91 -10.62 -27.50
#